data_AF-A0A945ZEN2-F1
#
_entry.id   AF-A0A945ZEN2-F1
#
_cell.length_a   1.000
_cell.length_b   1.000
_cell.length_c   1.000
_cell.angle_alpha   90.00
_cell.angle_beta   90.00
_cell.angle_gamma   90.00
#
_symmetry.space_group_name_H-M   'P 1'
#
loop_
_entity.id
_entity.type
_entity.pdbx_description
1 polymer ?
#
loop_
_entity_poly.entity_id
_entity_poly.type
_entity_poly.pdbx_seq_one_letter_code
_entity_poly.pdbx_strand_id
1 'polypeptide(L)' 'MTRMVTEKALELLTQSVSDIVGSETQIADALLCAVHSGKQTDMAWARMSFDQLESGVRRKVHGRALALAESNTVH' A
#
# COMPACT_ATOMS: atom_id res chain seq x y z
N MET A 1 11.22 -13.01 11.21
CA MET A 1 10.69 -13.20 9.84
C MET A 1 9.45 -12.35 9.54
N THR A 2 8.49 -12.20 10.46
CA THR A 2 7.25 -11.45 10.23
C THR A 2 7.42 -9.96 9.89
N ARG A 3 8.41 -9.27 10.48
CA ARG A 3 8.64 -7.84 10.24
C ARG A 3 8.98 -7.51 8.77
N MET A 4 9.89 -8.28 8.16
CA MET A 4 10.28 -8.11 6.75
C MET A 4 9.15 -8.41 5.77
N VAL A 5 8.27 -9.38 6.10
CA VAL A 5 7.10 -9.71 5.27
C VAL A 5 6.10 -8.55 5.31
N THR A 6 5.86 -7.96 6.49
CA THR A 6 4.97 -6.81 6.64
C THR A 6 5.50 -5.57 5.94
N GLU A 7 6.80 -5.28 6.06
CA GLU A 7 7.45 -4.15 5.38
C GLU A 7 7.32 -4.29 3.85
N LYS A 8 7.65 -5.46 3.30
CA LYS A 8 7.54 -5.72 1.85
C LYS A 8 6.10 -5.68 1.33
N ALA A 9 5.14 -6.20 2.09
CA ALA A 9 3.73 -6.12 1.74
C ALA A 9 3.22 -4.66 1.70
N LEU A 10 3.69 -3.84 2.64
CA LEU A 10 3.34 -2.43 2.72
C LEU A 10 3.97 -1.61 1.60
N GLU A 11 5.22 -1.90 1.22
CA GLU A 11 5.89 -1.30 0.05
C GLU A 11 5.14 -1.60 -1.26
N LEU A 12 4.72 -2.86 -1.46
CA LEU A 12 3.93 -3.25 -2.64
C LEU A 12 2.58 -2.51 -2.69
N LEU A 13 1.95 -2.32 -1.53
CA LEU A 13 0.71 -1.56 -1.42
C LEU A 13 0.93 -0.08 -1.76
N THR A 14 1.99 0.54 -1.23
CA THR A 14 2.37 1.92 -1.53
C THR A 14 2.61 2.11 -3.04
N GLN A 15 3.37 1.22 -3.67
CA GLN A 15 3.60 1.26 -5.12
C GLN A 15 2.29 1.14 -5.91
N SER A 16 1.42 0.22 -5.50
CA SER A 16 0.14 0.00 -6.19
C SER A 16 -0.81 1.19 -6.07
N VAL A 17 -0.80 1.88 -4.93
CA VAL A 17 -1.57 3.11 -4.74
C VAL A 17 -1.00 4.24 -5.58
N SER A 18 0.32 4.42 -5.59
CA SER A 18 0.98 5.42 -6.44
C SER A 18 0.69 5.22 -7.93
N ASP A 19 0.69 3.96 -8.41
CA ASP A 19 0.43 3.62 -9.82
C ASP A 19 -1.02 3.91 -10.25
N ILE A 20 -1.99 3.81 -9.34
CA ILE A 20 -3.43 3.87 -9.67
C ILE A 20 -4.07 5.20 -9.29
N VAL A 21 -3.71 5.73 -8.12
CA VAL A 21 -4.31 6.93 -7.51
C VAL A 21 -3.40 8.15 -7.72
N GLY A 22 -2.10 7.93 -7.89
CA GLY A 22 -1.09 8.97 -8.02
C GLY A 22 -0.27 9.14 -6.74
N SER A 23 1.01 9.45 -6.90
CA SER A 23 1.98 9.60 -5.81
C SER A 23 1.79 10.86 -4.96
N GLU A 24 1.06 11.86 -5.45
CA GLU A 24 0.81 13.13 -4.75
C GLU A 24 -0.48 13.09 -3.90
N THR A 25 -1.01 11.90 -3.65
CA THR A 25 -2.27 11.73 -2.92
C THR A 25 -2.04 11.53 -1.44
N GLN A 26 -2.95 12.05 -0.63
CA GLN A 26 -2.92 11.93 0.83
C GLN A 26 -2.79 10.47 1.31
N ILE A 27 -3.29 9.52 0.52
CA ILE A 27 -3.16 8.10 0.80
C ILE A 27 -1.74 7.56 0.54
N ALA A 28 -1.07 8.02 -0.52
CA ALA A 28 0.32 7.63 -0.80
C ALA A 28 1.24 8.13 0.33
N ASP A 29 1.05 9.36 0.79
CA ASP A 29 1.76 9.92 1.95
C ASP A 29 1.46 9.16 3.24
N ALA A 30 0.19 8.78 3.46
CA ALA A 30 -0.21 7.98 4.62
C ALA A 30 0.48 6.62 4.65
N LEU A 31 0.53 5.94 3.50
CA LEU A 31 1.18 4.65 3.36
C LEU A 31 2.69 4.76 3.53
N LEU A 32 3.32 5.78 2.94
CA LEU A 32 4.75 6.04 3.10
C LEU A 32 5.12 6.32 4.57
N CYS A 33 4.31 7.13 5.27
CA CYS A 33 4.47 7.37 6.70
C CYS A 33 4.36 6.08 7.51
N ALA A 34 3.38 5.22 7.19
CA ALA A 34 3.19 3.94 7.86
C ALA A 34 4.38 2.97 7.63
N VAL A 35 4.97 2.96 6.43
CA VAL A 35 6.19 2.19 6.10
C VAL A 35 7.36 2.67 6.95
N HIS A 36 7.59 3.98 7.02
CA HIS A 36 8.77 4.51 7.69
C HIS A 36 8.67 4.50 9.22
N SER A 37 7.48 4.74 9.77
CA SER A 37 7.32 4.87 11.23
C SER A 37 7.13 3.53 11.93
N GLY A 38 6.48 2.56 11.25
CA GLY A 38 6.05 1.30 11.85
C GLY A 38 5.07 1.44 13.02
N LYS A 39 4.54 2.64 13.28
CA LYS A 39 3.61 2.91 14.38
C LYS A 39 2.21 2.42 14.04
N GLN A 40 1.52 1.85 15.02
CA GLN A 40 0.14 1.38 14.83
C GLN A 40 -0.83 2.51 14.48
N THR A 41 -0.60 3.72 14.98
CA THR A 41 -1.42 4.90 14.65
C THR A 41 -1.35 5.25 13.17
N ASP A 42 -0.15 5.17 12.59
CA ASP A 42 0.09 5.59 11.21
C ASP A 42 -0.44 4.51 10.25
N MET A 43 -0.30 3.24 10.64
CA MET A 43 -0.97 2.11 9.98
C MET A 43 -2.49 2.22 9.99
N ALA A 44 -3.09 2.60 11.13
CA ALA A 44 -4.54 2.81 11.24
C ALA A 44 -5.01 3.99 10.36
N TRP A 45 -4.22 5.05 10.30
CA TRP A 45 -4.51 6.21 9.45
C TRP A 45 -4.43 5.86 7.96
N ALA A 46 -3.38 5.17 7.54
CA ALA A 46 -3.25 4.66 6.16
C ALA A 46 -4.41 3.74 5.77
N ARG A 47 -4.84 2.87 6.69
CA ARG A 47 -6.00 2.01 6.49
C ARG A 47 -7.29 2.81 6.29
N MET A 48 -7.53 3.81 7.14
CA MET A 48 -8.71 4.67 7.04
C MET A 48 -8.71 5.45 5.71
N SER A 49 -7.57 6.01 5.30
CA SER A 49 -7.44 6.70 4.01
C SER A 49 -7.67 5.76 2.82
N PHE A 50 -7.22 4.51 2.90
CA PHE A 50 -7.50 3.49 1.89
C PHE A 50 -8.97 3.11 1.80
N ASP A 51 -9.65 2.97 2.94
CA ASP A 51 -11.06 2.62 2.99
C ASP A 51 -11.98 3.76 2.48
N GLN A 52 -11.47 5.00 2.40
CA GLN A 52 -12.17 6.13 1.77
C GLN A 52 -12.11 6.15 0.24
N LEU A 53 -11.17 5.43 -0.39
CA LEU A 53 -11.13 5.33 -1.85
C LEU A 53 -12.39 4.70 -2.42
N GLU A 54 -12.80 5.06 -3.63
CA GLU A 54 -13.91 4.38 -4.28
C GLU A 54 -13.68 2.86 -4.42
N SER A 55 -14.75 2.08 -4.34
CA SER A 55 -14.67 0.62 -4.41
C SER A 55 -14.04 0.10 -5.72
N GLY A 56 -14.22 0.83 -6.83
CA GLY A 56 -13.57 0.55 -8.11
C GLY A 56 -12.05 0.77 -8.07
N VAL A 57 -11.61 1.85 -7.42
CA VAL A 57 -10.19 2.19 -7.25
C VAL A 57 -9.50 1.17 -6.35
N ARG A 58 -10.10 0.81 -5.21
CA ARG A 58 -9.54 -0.23 -4.32
C ARG A 58 -9.34 -1.56 -5.02
N ARG A 59 -10.27 -1.97 -5.89
CA ARG A 59 -10.14 -3.19 -6.71
C ARG A 59 -8.96 -3.11 -7.68
N LYS A 60 -8.76 -1.97 -8.34
CA LYS A 60 -7.60 -1.75 -9.22
C LYS A 60 -6.28 -1.79 -8.45
N VAL A 61 -6.21 -1.14 -7.29
CA VAL A 61 -5.03 -1.19 -6.42
C VAL A 61 -4.72 -2.63 -5.99
N HIS A 62 -5.74 -3.39 -5.56
CA HIS A 62 -5.55 -4.79 -5.18
C HIS A 62 -5.04 -5.65 -6.35
N GLY A 63 -5.62 -5.50 -7.54
CA GLY A 63 -5.16 -6.20 -8.74
C GLY A 63 -3.70 -5.86 -9.10
N ARG A 64 -3.31 -4.59 -8.95
CA ARG A 64 -1.92 -4.15 -9.18
C ARG A 64 -0.95 -4.74 -8.14
N ALA A 65 -1.34 -4.75 -6.87
CA ALA A 65 -0.54 -5.32 -5.80
C ALA A 65 -0.28 -6.81 -6.00
N LEU A 66 -1.30 -7.55 -6.47
CA LEU A 66 -1.17 -8.97 -6.80
C LEU A 66 -0.17 -9.18 -7.96
N ALA A 67 -0.32 -8.42 -9.05
CA ALA A 67 0.59 -8.51 -10.19
C ALA A 67 2.05 -8.18 -9.83
N LEU A 68 2.28 -7.20 -8.96
CA LEU A 68 3.62 -6.87 -8.45
C LEU A 68 4.17 -7.96 -7.53
N ALA A 69 3.34 -8.58 -6.71
CA ALA A 69 3.75 -9.69 -5.85
C ALA A 69 4.16 -10.92 -6.69
N GLU A 70 3.37 -11.27 -7.70
CA GLU A 70 3.67 -12.34 -8.67
C GLU A 70 4.98 -12.05 -9.41
N SER A 71 5.17 -10.81 -9.90
CA SER A 71 6.42 -10.41 -10.57
C SER A 71 7.65 -10.50 -9.65
N ASN A 72 7.48 -10.28 -8.35
CA ASN A 72 8.54 -10.38 -7.34
C ASN A 72 8.78 -11.80 -6.81
N THR A 73 7.90 -12.78 -7.10
CA THR A 73 8.08 -14.19 -6.70
C THR A 73 8.71 -15.05 -7.78
N VAL A 74 8.78 -14.56 -9.02
CA VAL A 74 9.35 -15.27 -10.18
C VAL A 74 10.88 -15.06 -10.29
N HIS A 75 11.50 -14.39 -9.33
CA HIS A 75 12.96 -14.15 -9.28
C HIS A 75 13.60 -14.69 -7.99
#